data_AF-K2F6N4-F1
#
_entry.id   AF-K2F6N4-F1
#
_cell.length_a   1.000
_cell.length_b   1.000
_cell.length_c   1.000
_cell.angle_alpha   90.00
_cell.angle_beta   90.00
_cell.angle_gamma   90.00
#
_symmetry.space_group_name_H-M   'P 1'
#
loop_
_entity.id
_entity.type
_entity.pdbx_description
1 polymer ?
#
loop_
_entity_poly.entity_id
_entity_poly.type
_entity_poly.pdbx_seq_one_letter_code
_entity_poly.pdbx_strand_id
1 'polypeptide(L)' 'MRNQDTPPQNLGFDFLADDTLSGFRLHRLEVLNWGTFDKRVWTMQLDGKNALLTGDIGSGKSTL' A
#
# COMPACT_ATOMS: atom_id res chain seq x y z
N MET A 1 -32.51 16.47 -38.67
CA MET A 1 -31.09 16.19 -38.39
C MET A 1 -30.74 16.82 -37.05
N ARG A 2 -30.58 16.03 -35.99
CA ARG A 2 -30.17 16.48 -34.64
C ARG A 2 -29.00 15.58 -34.24
N ASN A 3 -27.78 16.07 -34.35
CA ASN A 3 -26.59 15.33 -33.91
C ASN A 3 -26.58 15.36 -32.37
N GLN A 4 -26.56 14.18 -31.76
CA GLN A 4 -26.37 14.03 -30.32
C GLN A 4 -24.86 14.05 -30.07
N ASP A 5 -24.34 15.18 -29.59
CA ASP A 5 -22.97 15.28 -29.08
C ASP A 5 -22.88 14.44 -27.80
N THR A 6 -22.41 13.20 -27.95
CA THR A 6 -22.16 12.33 -26.80
C THR A 6 -20.91 12.90 -26.12
N PRO A 7 -20.97 13.38 -24.86
CA PRO A 7 -19.77 13.78 -24.17
C PRO A 7 -18.85 12.56 -24.07
N PRO A 8 -17.53 12.71 -24.30
CA PRO A 8 -16.61 11.60 -24.19
C PRO A 8 -16.76 11.02 -22.78
N GLN A 9 -17.20 9.76 -22.71
CA GLN A 9 -17.22 9.01 -21.47
C GLN A 9 -15.74 8.88 -21.08
N ASN A 10 -15.32 9.68 -20.10
CA ASN A 10 -14.00 9.55 -19.52
C ASN A 10 -14.02 8.26 -18.69
N LEU A 11 -13.88 7.12 -19.38
CA LEU A 11 -13.50 5.81 -18.84
C LEU A 11 -12.04 5.93 -18.40
N GLY A 12 -11.80 6.85 -17.46
CA GLY A 12 -10.52 7.16 -16.87
C GLY A 12 -10.11 5.99 -16.01
N PHE A 13 -9.58 4.96 -16.67
CA PHE A 13 -8.40 4.24 -16.27
C PHE A 13 -8.11 4.20 -14.76
N ASP A 14 -8.97 3.55 -13.98
CA ASP A 14 -8.56 2.91 -12.72
C ASP A 14 -7.46 1.84 -12.97
N PHE A 15 -7.21 1.50 -14.24
CA PHE A 15 -6.15 0.63 -14.71
C PHE A 15 -4.82 1.33 -15.01
N LEU A 16 -4.77 2.67 -15.08
CA LEU A 16 -3.50 3.38 -14.92
C LEU A 16 -3.20 3.48 -13.42
N ALA A 17 -3.36 2.38 -12.69
CA ALA A 17 -2.58 2.15 -11.50
C ALA A 17 -1.15 2.44 -11.93
N ASP A 18 -0.63 3.56 -11.44
CA ASP A 18 0.65 4.14 -11.76
C ASP A 18 1.63 3.01 -12.12
N ASP A 19 2.19 2.99 -13.33
CA ASP A 19 3.01 1.87 -13.82
C ASP A 19 4.23 1.61 -12.89
N THR A 20 4.52 2.59 -12.01
CA THR A 20 5.44 2.53 -10.88
C THR A 20 5.01 1.57 -9.76
N LEU A 21 3.71 1.27 -9.64
CA LEU A 21 3.09 0.37 -8.67
C LEU A 21 2.82 -1.03 -9.24
N SER A 22 3.32 -1.36 -10.43
CA SER A 22 3.23 -2.72 -11.00
C SER A 22 3.85 -3.79 -10.07
N GLY A 23 3.28 -5.00 -10.10
CA GLY A 23 3.74 -6.16 -9.32
C GLY A 23 2.96 -6.43 -8.01
N PHE A 24 3.45 -7.39 -7.22
CA PHE A 24 2.87 -7.71 -5.91
C PHE A 24 3.44 -6.78 -4.84
N ARG A 25 2.56 -6.05 -4.15
CA ARG A 25 2.93 -5.07 -3.13
C ARG A 25 2.21 -5.36 -1.82
N LEU A 26 2.89 -5.09 -0.72
CA LEU A 26 2.33 -5.31 0.61
C LEU A 26 1.30 -4.22 0.92
N HIS A 27 0.04 -4.61 1.11
CA HIS A 27 -1.02 -3.67 1.46
C HIS A 27 -1.09 -3.44 2.98
N ARG A 28 -0.99 -4.53 3.74
CA ARG A 28 -1.09 -4.53 5.20
C ARG A 28 -0.14 -5.57 5.76
N LEU A 29 0.61 -5.20 6.79
CA LEU A 29 1.47 -6.09 7.54
C LEU A 29 0.94 -6.18 8.97
N GLU A 30 0.71 -7.40 9.45
CA GLU A 30 0.27 -7.67 10.81
C GLU A 30 1.25 -8.61 11.49
N VAL A 31 1.74 -8.19 12.65
CA VAL A 31 2.80 -8.88 13.37
C VAL A 31 2.36 -9.11 14.80
N LEU A 32 2.53 -10.33 15.29
CA LEU A 32 2.17 -10.72 16.65
C LEU A 32 3.30 -11.56 17.24
N ASN A 33 3.76 -11.19 18.43
CA ASN A 33 4.75 -11.92 19.22
C ASN A 33 6.04 -12.23 18.45
N TRP A 34 6.60 -11.22 17.78
CA TRP A 34 7.83 -11.33 17.00
C TRP A 34 8.89 -10.35 17.50
N GLY A 35 9.90 -10.86 18.21
CA GLY A 35 10.96 -10.03 18.79
C GLY A 35 10.40 -8.99 19.77
N THR A 36 10.64 -7.71 19.49
CA THR A 36 10.14 -6.55 20.26
C THR A 36 8.69 -6.19 19.94
N PHE A 37 8.11 -6.75 18.87
CA PHE A 37 6.70 -6.56 18.50
C PHE A 37 5.84 -7.60 19.22
N ASP A 38 5.73 -7.46 20.54
CA ASP A 38 5.00 -8.37 21.43
C ASP A 38 3.71 -7.74 22.00
N LYS A 39 2.95 -8.54 22.77
CA LYS A 39 1.80 -8.14 23.62
C LYS A 39 0.55 -7.60 22.92
N ARG A 40 0.62 -7.30 21.62
CA ARG A 40 -0.52 -6.91 20.78
C ARG A 40 -0.23 -7.25 19.32
N VAL A 41 -1.29 -7.23 18.51
CA VAL A 41 -1.14 -7.20 17.05
C VAL A 41 -0.66 -5.82 16.65
N TRP A 42 0.50 -5.78 15.98
CA TRP A 42 1.04 -4.58 15.37
C TRP A 42 0.64 -4.54 13.91
N THR A 43 -0.16 -3.56 13.52
CA THR A 43 -0.67 -3.40 12.15
C THR A 43 -0.01 -2.19 11.48
N MET A 44 0.56 -2.39 10.29
CA MET A 44 1.06 -1.33 9.42
C MET A 44 0.23 -1.31 8.13
N GLN A 45 -0.40 -0.17 7.85
CA GLN A 45 -1.10 0.08 6.59
C GLN A 45 -0.10 0.69 5.61
N LEU A 46 0.25 -0.08 4.60
CA LEU A 46 1.28 0.28 3.62
C LEU A 46 0.66 0.71 2.29
N ASP A 47 -0.57 0.27 2.02
CA ASP A 47 -1.38 0.63 0.84
C ASP A 47 -0.61 0.46 -0.48
N GLY A 48 0.29 -0.54 -0.53
CA GLY A 48 1.15 -0.81 -1.68
C GLY A 48 2.29 0.20 -1.91
N LYS A 49 2.46 1.19 -1.03
CA LYS A 49 3.48 2.23 -1.14
C LYS A 49 4.78 1.81 -0.47
N ASN A 50 5.84 2.58 -0.73
CA ASN A 50 7.10 2.44 -0.01
C ASN A 50 6.90 2.86 1.44
N ALA A 51 7.46 2.08 2.37
CA ALA A 51 7.45 2.39 3.79
C ALA A 51 8.86 2.38 4.36
N LEU A 52 9.09 3.27 5.33
CA LEU A 52 10.36 3.39 6.04
C LEU A 52 10.16 2.95 7.49
N LEU A 53 10.89 1.90 7.89
CA LEU A 53 10.91 1.43 9.27
C LEU A 53 12.11 2.02 10.00
N THR A 54 11.86 2.90 10.98
CA THR A 54 12.89 3.55 11.79
C THR A 54 12.75 3.23 13.28
N GLY A 55 13.77 3.57 14.07
CA GLY A 55 13.81 3.32 15.51
C GLY A 55 15.21 2.97 16.03
N ASP A 56 15.35 2.96 17.35
CA ASP A 56 16.65 2.87 18.04
C ASP A 56 17.32 1.50 17.95
N ILE A 57 18.59 1.41 18.34
CA ILE A 57 19.33 0.13 18.39
C ILE A 57 18.60 -0.83 19.33
N GLY A 58 18.42 -2.08 18.89
CA GLY A 58 17.70 -3.10 19.66
C GLY A 58 16.18 -3.05 19.54
N SER A 59 15.61 -2.14 18.74
CA SER A 59 14.14 -2.02 18.60
C SER A 59 13.46 -3.08 17.73
N GLY A 60 14.21 -4.06 17.17
CA GLY A 60 13.67 -5.18 16.40
C GLY A 60 13.39 -4.92 14.91
N LYS A 61 13.75 -3.75 14.37
CA LYS A 61 13.51 -3.38 12.95
C LYS A 61 14.05 -4.36 11.91
N SER A 62 15.21 -4.96 12.15
CA SER A 62 15.84 -5.91 11.23
C SER A 62 15.28 -7.32 11.35
N THR A 63 14.53 -7.60 12.42
CA THR A 63 13.85 -8.87 12.61
C THR A 63 12.49 -8.83 11.93
N LEU A 64 11.87 -7.65 11.81
CA LEU A 64 10.64 -7.39 11.07
C LEU A 64 10.87 -7.41 9.56
#